data_AF-A0A0M2LND2-F1
#
_entry.id   AF-A0A0M2LND2-F1
#
_cell.length_a   1.000
_cell.length_b   1.000
_cell.length_c   1.000
_cell.angle_alpha   90.00
_cell.angle_beta   90.00
_cell.angle_gamma   90.00
#
_symmetry.space_group_name_H-M   'P 1'
#
loop_
_entity.id
_entity.type
_entity.pdbx_description
1 polymer ?
#
loop_
_entity_poly.entity_id
_entity_poly.type
_entity_poly.pdbx_seq_one_letter_code
_entity_poly.pdbx_strand_id
1 'polypeptide(L)' 'MPTQQPPSQDAGRDESIAERLDKDPKNKDAQLDAGLDESMDASDPPSSTQPGSGDPAKSSGYDEEAERRRDA' A
#
# COMPACT_ATOMS: atom_id res chain seq x y z
N MET A 1 -22.59 -17.31 7.70
CA MET A 1 -23.00 -16.10 6.95
C MET A 1 -21.85 -15.75 6.05
N PRO A 2 -21.94 -15.81 4.70
CA PRO A 2 -20.89 -15.27 3.87
C PRO A 2 -21.03 -13.75 3.92
N THR A 3 -20.04 -13.06 4.50
CA THR A 3 -19.98 -11.60 4.50
C THR A 3 -19.63 -11.15 3.09
N GLN A 4 -20.65 -10.83 2.30
CA GLN A 4 -20.46 -10.25 0.97
C GLN A 4 -19.99 -8.80 1.16
N GLN A 5 -18.68 -8.60 1.20
CA GLN A 5 -18.06 -7.28 1.33
C GLN A 5 -18.34 -6.45 0.06
N PRO A 6 -18.55 -5.12 0.18
CA PRO A 6 -18.86 -4.25 -0.96
C PRO A 6 -17.73 -4.26 -2.00
N PRO A 7 -18.04 -4.00 -3.29
CA PRO A 7 -17.09 -4.11 -4.40
C PRO A 7 -15.87 -3.17 -4.30
N SER A 8 -15.94 -2.14 -3.45
CA SER A 8 -14.82 -1.26 -3.12
C SER A 8 -13.78 -1.89 -2.18
N GLN A 9 -14.04 -3.10 -1.68
CA GLN A 9 -13.18 -3.87 -0.77
C GLN A 9 -12.48 -5.04 -1.49
N ASP A 10 -12.77 -5.23 -2.77
CA ASP A 10 -12.02 -6.14 -3.64
C ASP A 10 -10.79 -5.42 -4.20
N ALA A 11 -9.89 -5.04 -3.30
CA ALA A 11 -8.67 -4.29 -3.61
C ALA A 11 -7.61 -5.17 -4.29
N GLY A 12 -8.00 -5.95 -5.29
CA GLY A 12 -7.10 -6.84 -6.03
C GLY A 12 -6.85 -8.18 -5.35
N ARG A 13 -7.86 -8.74 -4.68
CA ARG A 13 -7.74 -10.02 -3.99
C ARG A 13 -7.51 -11.13 -5.01
N ASP A 14 -6.42 -11.87 -4.86
CA ASP A 14 -6.09 -12.95 -5.80
C ASP A 14 -6.81 -14.25 -5.38
N GLU A 15 -7.84 -14.62 -6.15
CA GLU A 15 -8.64 -15.83 -5.97
C GLU A 15 -7.77 -17.11 -5.94
N SER A 16 -6.60 -17.09 -6.59
CA SER A 16 -5.67 -18.21 -6.58
C SER A 16 -5.01 -18.44 -5.22
N ILE A 17 -4.91 -17.42 -4.35
CA ILE A 17 -4.43 -17.57 -2.97
C ILE A 17 -5.37 -18.50 -2.19
N ALA A 18 -6.68 -18.29 -2.33
CA ALA A 18 -7.68 -19.12 -1.67
C ALA A 18 -7.63 -20.57 -2.17
N GLU A 19 -7.46 -20.78 -3.48
CA GLU A 19 -7.30 -22.11 -4.05
C GLU A 19 -6.01 -22.80 -3.57
N ARG A 20 -4.90 -22.05 -3.42
CA ARG A 20 -3.63 -22.56 -2.87
C ARG A 20 -3.78 -22.98 -1.40
N LEU A 21 -4.49 -22.19 -0.59
CA LEU A 21 -4.74 -22.51 0.82
C LEU A 21 -5.70 -23.69 1.01
N ASP A 22 -6.69 -23.84 0.14
CA ASP A 22 -7.60 -25.01 0.18
C ASP A 22 -6.83 -26.31 -0.12
N LYS A 23 -5.92 -26.27 -1.10
CA LYS A 23 -5.06 -27.41 -1.45
C LYS A 23 -3.98 -27.71 -0.41
N ASP A 24 -3.34 -26.68 0.13
CA ASP A 24 -2.34 -26.81 1.20
C ASP A 24 -2.49 -25.68 2.23
N PRO A 25 -3.23 -25.92 3.32
CA PRO A 25 -3.45 -24.93 4.37
C PRO A 25 -2.17 -24.52 5.10
N LYS A 26 -1.05 -25.26 4.97
CA LYS A 26 0.24 -24.98 5.62
C LYS A 26 1.21 -24.24 4.69
N ASN A 27 0.79 -23.90 3.48
CA ASN A 27 1.59 -23.15 2.55
C ASN A 27 1.82 -21.73 3.11
N LYS A 28 3.05 -21.47 3.55
CA LYS A 28 3.43 -20.20 4.18
C LYS A 28 3.32 -19.01 3.24
N ASP A 29 3.59 -19.23 1.96
CA ASP A 29 3.51 -18.16 0.95
C ASP A 29 2.04 -17.76 0.77
N ALA A 30 1.14 -18.73 0.62
CA ALA A 30 -0.29 -18.44 0.48
C ALA A 30 -0.91 -17.82 1.76
N GLN A 31 -0.40 -18.18 2.95
CA GLN A 31 -0.81 -17.53 4.21
C GLN A 31 -0.32 -16.08 4.29
N LEU A 32 0.93 -15.82 3.87
CA LEU A 32 1.48 -14.47 3.82
C LEU A 32 0.69 -13.60 2.84
N ASP A 33 0.45 -14.12 1.63
CA ASP A 33 -0.32 -13.42 0.59
C ASP A 33 -1.72 -13.06 1.12
N ALA A 34 -2.42 -14.00 1.77
CA ALA A 34 -3.74 -13.73 2.37
C ALA A 34 -3.69 -12.68 3.49
N GLY A 35 -2.65 -12.70 4.33
CA GLY A 35 -2.47 -11.71 5.39
C GLY A 35 -2.15 -10.31 4.85
N LEU A 36 -1.45 -10.21 3.71
CA LEU A 36 -1.20 -8.93 3.05
C LEU A 36 -2.49 -8.31 2.51
N ASP A 37 -3.36 -9.11 1.86
CA ASP A 37 -4.67 -8.67 1.37
C ASP A 37 -5.57 -8.15 2.51
N GLU A 38 -5.54 -8.80 3.68
CA GLU A 38 -6.31 -8.38 4.85
C GLU A 38 -5.75 -7.10 5.50
N SER A 39 -4.45 -6.87 5.42
CA SER A 39 -3.80 -5.72 6.04
C SER A 39 -3.99 -4.40 5.28
N MET A 40 -4.24 -4.48 3.97
CA MET A 40 -4.33 -3.28 3.11
C MET A 40 -5.67 -2.53 3.26
N ASP A 41 -6.78 -3.23 3.53
CA ASP A 41 -8.09 -2.59 3.73
C ASP A 41 -8.28 -2.03 5.15
N ALA A 42 -7.63 -2.62 6.15
CA ALA A 42 -7.93 -2.34 7.55
C ALA A 42 -7.34 -1.02 8.09
N SER A 43 -6.47 -0.33 7.34
CA SER A 43 -5.61 0.71 7.94
C SER A 43 -5.49 2.04 7.18
N ASP A 44 -5.90 2.19 5.92
CA ASP A 44 -5.61 3.46 5.22
C ASP A 44 -6.73 4.48 5.48
N PRO A 45 -6.50 5.53 6.31
CA PRO A 45 -7.47 6.59 6.45
C PRO A 45 -7.72 7.26 5.09
N PRO A 46 -8.89 7.86 4.85
CA PRO A 46 -9.12 8.63 3.64
C PRO A 46 -8.01 9.68 3.52
N SER A 47 -7.37 9.71 2.34
CA SER A 47 -6.29 10.65 2.06
C SER A 47 -6.69 12.06 2.47
N SER A 48 -5.95 12.63 3.43
CA SER A 48 -6.22 13.98 3.94
C SER A 48 -5.70 15.07 3.00
N THR A 49 -4.97 14.71 1.94
CA THR A 49 -4.42 15.64 0.97
C THR A 49 -5.41 15.84 -0.18
N GLN A 50 -5.95 17.05 -0.33
CA GLN A 50 -6.74 17.43 -1.48
C GLN A 50 -5.85 17.55 -2.72
N PRO A 51 -6.15 16.85 -3.83
CA PRO A 51 -5.43 17.07 -5.08
C PRO A 51 -5.62 18.53 -5.53
N GLY A 52 -4.51 19.25 -5.73
CA GLY A 52 -4.49 20.64 -6.19
C GLY A 52 -4.69 21.72 -5.12
N SER A 53 -4.79 21.38 -3.83
CA SER A 53 -4.84 22.38 -2.76
C SER A 53 -3.49 22.49 -2.05
N GLY A 54 -2.69 23.43 -2.53
CA GLY A 54 -1.36 23.74 -1.99
C GLY A 54 -0.38 23.83 -3.14
N ASP A 55 0.15 25.03 -3.38
CA ASP A 55 1.36 25.18 -4.19
C ASP A 55 2.39 24.16 -3.69
N PRO A 56 3.17 23.54 -4.58
CA PRO A 56 4.21 22.60 -4.18
C PRO A 56 5.03 23.23 -3.06
N ALA A 57 5.35 22.45 -2.02
CA ALA A 57 6.21 22.91 -0.95
C ALA A 57 7.43 23.58 -1.58
N LYS A 58 7.75 24.82 -1.14
CA LYS A 58 8.88 25.57 -1.67
C LYS A 58 10.09 24.63 -1.69
N SER A 59 10.71 24.46 -2.86
CA SER A 59 11.89 23.61 -2.98
C SER A 59 12.85 24.03 -1.88
N SER A 60 13.31 23.07 -1.07
CA SER A 60 14.41 23.32 -0.14
C SER A 60 15.55 23.81 -1.02
N GLY A 61 15.90 25.09 -0.94
CA GLY A 61 16.73 25.81 -1.91
C GLY A 61 18.10 25.16 -2.07
N TYR A 62 18.15 24.11 -2.89
CA TYR A 62 19.35 23.35 -3.19
C TYR A 62 20.33 24.31 -3.83
N ASP A 63 21.40 24.59 -3.11
CA ASP A 63 22.50 25.43 -3.54
C ASP A 63 23.64 24.50 -3.95
N GLU A 64 23.80 24.34 -5.26
CA GLU A 64 24.79 23.45 -5.86
C GLU A 64 26.22 23.76 -5.39
N GLU A 65 26.52 25.03 -5.10
CA GLU A 65 27.84 25.45 -4.64
C GLU A 65 28.04 25.10 -3.16
N ALA A 66 27.02 25.30 -2.33
CA ALA A 66 27.04 24.94 -0.92
C ALA A 66 27.15 23.42 -0.70
N GLU A 67 26.49 22.61 -1.53
CA GLU A 67 26.55 21.15 -1.43
C GLU A 67 27.90 20.61 -1.93
N ARG A 68 28.41 21.11 -3.07
CA ARG A 68 29.75 20.75 -3.57
C ARG A 68 30.87 21.04 -2.56
N ARG A 69 30.70 22.09 -1.74
CA ARG A 69 31.64 22.45 -0.68
C ARG A 69 31.55 21.54 0.56
N ARG A 70 30.41 20.90 0.81
CA ARG A 70 30.28 19.90 1.89
C ARG A 70 30.89 18.56 1.50
N ASP A 71 30.84 18.24 0.20
CA ASP A 71 31.34 16.98 -0.35
C ASP A 71 32.86 16.97 -0.64
N ALA A 72 33.56 18.08 -0.39
CA ALA A 72 35.02 18.23 -0.59
C ALA A 72 35.79 18.16 0.73
#